data_AF-A0A6L9FFS9-F1
#
_entry.id   AF-A0A6L9FFS9-F1
#
_cell.length_a   1.000
_cell.length_b   1.000
_cell.length_c   1.000
_cell.angle_alpha   90.00
_cell.angle_beta   90.00
_cell.angle_gamma   90.00
#
_symmetry.space_group_name_H-M   'P 1'
#
loop_
_entity.id
_entity.type
_entity.pdbx_description
1 polymer ?
#
loop_
_entity_poly.entity_id
_entity_poly.type
_entity_poly.pdbx_seq_one_letter_code
_entity_poly.pdbx_strand_id
1 'polypeptide(L)' 'MPIKIPDQLPATDILRNENIFIMAESRASTQEIR' A
#
# COMPACT_ATOMS: atom_id res chain seq x y z
N MET A 1 -5.04 7.20 -6.74
CA MET A 1 -4.71 7.31 -5.30
C MET A 1 -4.44 5.90 -4.81
N PRO A 2 -3.20 5.56 -4.47
CA PRO A 2 -2.91 4.23 -3.98
C PRO A 2 -3.58 4.01 -2.62
N ILE A 3 -4.12 2.82 -2.38
CA ILE A 3 -4.75 2.50 -1.10
C ILE A 3 -3.64 2.31 -0.07
N LYS A 4 -3.73 3.01 1.06
CA LYS A 4 -2.76 2.94 2.16
C LYS A 4 -3.05 1.68 2.97
N ILE A 5 -2.08 0.76 3.03
CA ILE A 5 -2.21 -0.51 3.74
C ILE A 5 -1.01 -0.75 4.68
N PRO A 6 -1.19 -1.49 5.79
CA PRO A 6 -0.09 -1.85 6.67
C PRO A 6 0.97 -2.68 5.93
N ASP A 7 2.25 -2.40 6.22
CA ASP A 7 3.37 -3.04 5.53
C ASP A 7 3.43 -4.57 5.70
N GLN A 8 2.87 -5.08 6.80
CA GLN A 8 2.86 -6.51 7.15
C GLN A 8 1.53 -7.19 6.78
N LEU A 9 0.69 -6.56 5.95
CA LEU A 9 -0.58 -7.15 5.57
C LEU A 9 -0.32 -8.32 4.58
N PRO A 10 -0.73 -9.56 4.88
CA PRO A 10 -0.53 -10.71 3.99
C PRO A 10 -1.26 -10.56 2.64
N ALA A 11 -2.26 -9.66 2.58
CA ALA A 11 -2.96 -9.32 1.35
C ALA A 11 -2.14 -8.46 0.37
N THR A 12 -0.98 -7.91 0.76
CA THR A 12 -0.14 -7.06 -0.08
C THR A 12 0.22 -7.75 -1.40
N ASP A 13 0.57 -9.04 -1.35
CA ASP A 13 0.98 -9.79 -2.52
C ASP A 13 -0.21 -10.16 -3.42
N ILE A 14 -1.37 -10.44 -2.82
CA ILE A 14 -2.62 -10.71 -3.53
C ILE A 14 -3.06 -9.44 -4.30
N LEU A 15 -3.06 -8.28 -3.64
CA LEU A 15 -3.47 -7.01 -4.23
C LEU A 15 -2.52 -6.58 -5.36
N ARG A 16 -1.21 -6.83 -5.23
CA ARG A 16 -0.24 -6.60 -6.33
C ARG A 16 -0.51 -7.50 -7.53
N ASN A 17 -0.84 -8.77 -7.30
CA ASN A 17 -1.16 -9.72 -8.37
C ASN A 17 -2.47 -9.36 -9.10
N GLU A 18 -3.40 -8.71 -8.41
CA GLU A 18 -4.66 -8.22 -9.00
C GLU A 18 -4.54 -6.85 -9.70
N ASN A 19 -3.31 -6.31 -9.89
CA ASN A 19 -3.06 -4.98 -10.43
C ASN A 19 -3.68 -3.83 -9.59
N ILE A 20 -3.89 -4.05 -8.29
CA ILE A 20 -4.37 -3.01 -7.38
C ILE A 20 -3.18 -2.19 -6.90
N PHE A 21 -3.22 -0.88 -7.17
CA PHE A 21 -2.19 0.05 -6.73
C PHE A 21 -2.29 0.31 -5.23
N ILE A 22 -1.38 -0.31 -4.48
CA ILE A 22 -1.24 -0.18 -3.03
C ILE A 22 -0.01 0.64 -2.65
N MET A 23 -0.07 1.29 -1.48
CA MET A 23 1.05 2.00 -0.90
C MET A 23 1.25 1.58 0.55
N ALA A 24 2.48 1.20 0.86
CA ALA A 24 2.97 0.91 2.20
C ALA A 24 2.79 2.13 3.12
N GLU A 25 2.36 1.89 4.35
CA GLU A 25 2.14 2.93 5.34
C GLU A 25 3.43 3.66 5.71
N SER A 26 4.56 2.96 5.77
CA SER A 26 5.89 3.56 5.95
C SER A 26 6.29 4.51 4.82
N ARG A 27 5.83 4.24 3.61
CA ARG A 27 6.08 5.08 2.42
C ARG A 27 5.15 6.29 2.38
N ALA A 28 3.92 6.10 2.84
CA ALA A 28 2.90 7.14 2.96
C ALA A 28 3.02 7.99 4.24
N SER A 29 3.95 7.67 5.15
CA SER A 29 4.33 8.53 6.27
C SER A 29 5.51 9.44 5.92
N THR A 30 6.37 9.02 4.99
CA THR A 30 7.47 9.82 4.45
C THR A 30 7.04 10.74 3.33
N GLN A 31 6.05 10.33 2.54
CA GLN A 31 5.40 11.19 1.55
C GLN A 31 4.10 11.72 2.17
N GLU A 32 3.88 13.05 2.18
CA GLU A 32 2.65 13.69 2.69
C GLU A 32 1.43 13.40 1.79
N ILE A 33 1.08 12.12 1.66
CA ILE A 33 -0.02 11.64 0.85
C ILE A 33 -1.26 11.68 1.73
N ARG A 34 -2.17 12.61 1.39
CA ARG A 34 -3.44 12.85 2.08
C ARG A 34 -4.44 11.73 1.87
#